data_AF-A0A4Z1DJL6-F1
#
_entry.id   AF-A0A4Z1DJL6-F1
#
_cell.length_a   1.000
_cell.length_b   1.000
_cell.length_c   1.000
_cell.angle_alpha   90.00
_cell.angle_beta   90.00
_cell.angle_gamma   90.00
#
_symmetry.space_group_name_H-M   'P 1'
#
loop_
_entity.id
_entity.type
_entity.pdbx_description
1 polymer ?
#
loop_
_entity_poly.entity_id
_entity_poly.type
_entity_poly.pdbx_seq_one_letter_code
_entity_poly.pdbx_strand_id
1 'polypeptide(L)'
;MGELRQLPALYEECGRRLSGTDQPRERTSGGPLPGMPFNTAASEARSEILGVLRSWAGVVVDARRSGTARDRVPVLAAFLSRHVEWLAAHAAAADVCEEVAGLVRRTRRVIDPEPLSRVAIGACVETACSGELTAMVRPRQAHRPAEIVCSADPAHRWPGHEWLRLSRRLAQEETRWLSAADIARLWGIAPGSVYRHASERSWRRRSRSGRTFYHDGDVRGTLDQPAQRA
;
A
#
# COMPACT_ATOMS: atom_id res chain seq x y z
N MET A 1 5.08 -6.46 -29.65
CA MET A 1 6.43 -6.89 -29.19
C MET A 1 7.22 -5.88 -28.34
N GLY A 2 6.74 -4.65 -28.08
CA GLY A 2 7.45 -3.70 -27.19
C GLY A 2 7.65 -4.18 -25.75
N GLU A 3 6.90 -5.21 -25.34
CA GLU A 3 6.98 -5.85 -24.03
C GLU A 3 8.29 -6.64 -23.80
N LEU A 4 8.97 -7.13 -24.85
CA LEU A 4 10.27 -7.81 -24.72
C LEU A 4 11.32 -6.93 -24.03
N ARG A 5 11.28 -5.61 -24.27
CA ARG A 5 12.20 -4.64 -23.67
C ARG A 5 11.97 -4.45 -22.17
N GLN A 6 10.82 -4.87 -21.64
CA GLN A 6 10.46 -4.70 -20.24
C GLN A 6 10.92 -5.86 -19.37
N LEU A 7 11.08 -7.05 -19.95
CA LEU A 7 11.43 -8.28 -19.23
C LEU A 7 12.74 -8.19 -18.43
N PRO A 8 13.83 -7.54 -18.91
CA PRO A 8 15.03 -7.36 -18.09
C PRO A 8 14.78 -6.58 -16.80
N ALA A 9 14.03 -5.48 -16.88
CA ALA A 9 13.72 -4.67 -15.70
C ALA A 9 12.85 -5.45 -14.70
N LEU A 10 11.85 -6.18 -15.19
CA LEU A 10 10.98 -7.02 -14.37
C LEU A 10 11.76 -8.17 -13.70
N TYR A 11 12.70 -8.80 -14.42
CA TYR A 11 13.56 -9.85 -13.89
C TYR A 11 14.42 -9.33 -12.72
N GLU A 12 15.06 -8.18 -12.87
CA GLU A 12 15.85 -7.53 -11.80
C GLU A 12 14.99 -7.13 -10.60
N GLU A 13 13.79 -6.64 -10.86
CA GLU A 13 12.81 -6.24 -9.83
C GLU A 13 12.29 -7.44 -9.02
N CYS A 14 12.11 -8.61 -9.66
CA CYS A 14 11.92 -9.87 -8.92
C CYS A 14 13.18 -10.28 -8.13
N GLY A 15 14.38 -10.02 -8.65
CA GLY A 15 15.65 -10.32 -7.98
C GLY A 15 15.80 -9.59 -6.66
N ARG A 16 15.45 -8.29 -6.64
CA ARG A 16 15.41 -7.46 -5.42
C ARG A 16 14.46 -8.01 -4.35
N ARG A 17 13.41 -8.74 -4.75
CA ARG A 17 12.41 -9.32 -3.84
C ARG A 17 12.73 -10.73 -3.34
N LEU A 18 13.81 -11.37 -3.80
CA LEU A 18 14.16 -12.74 -3.40
C LEU A 18 14.49 -12.83 -1.90
N SER A 19 15.14 -11.80 -1.36
CA SER A 19 15.36 -11.60 0.07
C SER A 19 14.14 -10.89 0.65
N GLY A 20 13.36 -11.55 1.50
CA GLY A 20 12.12 -11.02 2.07
C GLY A 20 12.28 -9.87 3.09
N THR A 21 13.25 -8.97 2.91
CA THR A 21 13.64 -7.92 3.87
C THR A 21 12.86 -6.60 3.74
N ASP A 22 11.96 -6.44 2.77
CA ASP A 22 11.22 -5.19 2.55
C ASP A 22 9.85 -5.13 3.26
N GLN A 23 9.74 -5.78 4.41
CA GLN A 23 8.54 -5.73 5.25
C GLN A 23 8.90 -5.12 6.61
N PRO A 24 8.38 -3.93 6.97
CA PRO A 24 8.28 -3.52 8.36
C PRO A 24 7.27 -4.45 9.03
N ARG A 25 7.72 -5.60 9.52
CA ARG A 25 6.92 -6.46 10.39
C ARG A 25 6.91 -5.82 11.77
N GLU A 26 5.76 -5.30 12.18
CA GLU A 26 5.48 -5.04 13.59
C GLU A 26 5.63 -6.36 14.36
N ARG A 27 6.57 -6.39 15.30
CA ARG A 27 6.91 -7.58 16.08
C ARG A 27 5.86 -7.83 17.14
N THR A 28 5.02 -8.84 16.96
CA THR A 28 4.39 -9.56 18.07
C THR A 28 5.28 -10.74 18.47
N SER A 29 5.66 -10.80 19.75
CA SER A 29 6.57 -11.78 20.34
C SER A 29 6.02 -13.21 20.35
N GLY A 30 6.85 -14.19 19.96
CA GLY A 30 6.74 -15.58 20.44
C GLY A 30 6.95 -16.66 19.37
N GLY A 31 8.13 -17.29 19.33
CA GLY A 31 8.36 -18.59 18.66
C GLY A 31 9.70 -18.72 17.93
N PRO A 32 10.34 -19.91 17.87
CA PRO A 32 11.68 -20.10 17.28
C PRO A 32 11.65 -19.93 15.75
N LEU A 33 12.65 -19.23 15.20
CA LEU A 33 12.80 -18.89 13.78
C LEU A 33 13.19 -20.09 12.89
N PRO A 34 12.51 -20.33 11.76
CA PRO A 34 13.03 -21.14 10.65
C PRO A 34 13.19 -20.32 9.36
N GLY A 35 14.44 -20.21 8.87
CA GLY A 35 14.80 -19.79 7.50
C GLY A 35 14.52 -18.34 7.14
N MET A 36 15.48 -17.66 6.48
CA MET A 36 15.19 -16.35 5.91
C MET A 36 13.99 -16.46 4.95
N PRO A 37 13.01 -15.53 4.98
CA PRO A 37 11.87 -15.60 4.09
C PRO A 37 12.33 -15.44 2.63
N PHE A 38 12.24 -16.53 1.86
CA PHE A 38 12.53 -16.57 0.42
C PHE A 38 11.24 -16.36 -0.37
N ASN A 39 11.23 -15.43 -1.31
CA ASN A 39 10.06 -15.16 -2.14
C ASN A 39 9.97 -16.16 -3.30
N THR A 40 9.28 -17.27 -3.07
CA THR A 40 9.11 -18.35 -4.07
C THR A 40 8.44 -17.85 -5.35
N ALA A 41 7.41 -17.01 -5.24
CA ALA A 41 6.73 -16.43 -6.40
C ALA A 41 7.67 -15.56 -7.26
N ALA A 42 8.56 -14.77 -6.64
CA ALA A 42 9.56 -13.99 -7.37
C ALA A 42 10.63 -14.88 -8.03
N SER A 43 11.00 -16.00 -7.40
CA SER A 43 11.91 -16.99 -7.96
C SER A 43 11.30 -17.73 -9.16
N GLU A 44 10.05 -18.15 -9.04
CA GLU A 44 9.27 -18.78 -10.11
C GLU A 44 9.14 -17.83 -11.30
N ALA A 45 8.75 -16.58 -11.06
CA ALA A 45 8.66 -15.56 -12.12
C ALA A 45 10.00 -15.35 -12.85
N ARG A 46 11.13 -15.34 -12.14
CA ARG A 46 12.46 -15.24 -12.76
C ARG A 46 12.79 -16.46 -13.63
N SER A 47 12.39 -17.64 -13.18
CA SER A 47 12.61 -18.90 -13.89
C SER A 47 11.74 -18.99 -15.15
N GLU A 48 10.47 -18.57 -15.06
CA GLU A 48 9.58 -18.44 -16.22
C GLU A 48 10.13 -17.45 -17.26
N ILE A 49 10.61 -16.27 -16.84
CA ILE A 49 11.17 -15.27 -17.76
C ILE A 49 12.37 -15.85 -18.51
N LEU A 50 13.29 -16.52 -17.81
CA LEU A 50 14.44 -17.13 -18.44
C LEU A 50 14.03 -18.25 -19.41
N GLY A 51 13.08 -19.10 -19.00
CA GLY A 51 12.59 -20.23 -19.81
C GLY A 51 11.96 -19.77 -21.13
N VAL A 52 11.03 -18.82 -21.08
CA VAL A 52 10.36 -18.27 -22.27
C VAL A 52 11.37 -17.61 -23.21
N LEU A 53 12.27 -16.78 -22.68
CA LEU A 53 13.29 -16.12 -23.50
C LEU A 53 14.25 -17.12 -24.16
N ARG A 54 14.64 -18.19 -23.44
CA ARG A 54 15.51 -19.24 -23.99
C ARG A 54 14.79 -20.04 -25.08
N SER A 55 13.52 -20.40 -24.86
CA SER A 55 12.70 -21.13 -25.83
C SER A 55 12.63 -20.37 -27.16
N TRP A 56 12.23 -19.10 -27.12
CA TRP A 56 12.12 -18.27 -28.32
C TRP A 56 13.48 -17.93 -28.95
N ALA A 57 14.54 -17.81 -28.15
CA ALA A 57 15.89 -17.64 -28.69
C ALA A 57 16.36 -18.89 -29.46
N GLY A 58 15.99 -20.09 -28.99
CA GLY A 58 16.23 -21.35 -29.70
C GLY A 58 15.59 -21.36 -31.08
N VAL A 59 14.30 -20.98 -31.18
CA VAL A 59 13.58 -20.89 -32.47
C VAL A 59 14.31 -19.98 -33.48
N VAL A 60 14.81 -18.83 -33.03
CA VAL A 60 15.57 -17.91 -33.89
C VAL A 60 16.93 -18.49 -34.26
N VAL A 61 17.65 -19.10 -33.31
CA VAL A 61 18.97 -19.72 -33.53
C VAL A 61 18.89 -20.85 -34.54
N ASP A 62 17.91 -21.74 -34.40
CA ASP A 62 17.71 -22.89 -35.29
C ASP A 62 17.38 -22.43 -36.71
N ALA A 63 16.49 -21.44 -36.85
CA ALA A 63 16.08 -20.93 -38.15
C ALA A 63 17.18 -20.10 -38.85
N ARG A 64 17.99 -19.35 -38.09
CA ARG A 64 19.00 -18.43 -38.65
C ARG A 64 20.44 -18.93 -38.59
N ARG A 65 20.66 -20.13 -38.04
CA ARG A 65 22.01 -20.69 -37.76
C ARG A 65 22.92 -19.68 -37.06
N SER A 66 22.34 -18.85 -36.20
CA SER A 66 23.04 -17.79 -35.49
C SER A 66 23.68 -18.34 -34.21
N GLY A 67 24.83 -17.79 -33.80
CA GLY A 67 25.49 -18.23 -32.57
C GLY A 67 24.58 -18.13 -31.34
N THR A 68 24.76 -19.03 -30.38
CA THR A 68 23.92 -19.11 -29.18
C THR A 68 24.04 -17.82 -28.34
N ALA A 69 22.90 -17.23 -28.00
CA ALA A 69 22.85 -16.15 -27.04
C ALA A 69 23.23 -16.69 -25.65
N ARG A 70 24.08 -15.97 -24.90
CA ARG A 70 24.39 -16.34 -23.51
C ARG A 70 23.11 -16.35 -22.68
N ASP A 71 23.01 -17.29 -21.75
CA ASP A 71 21.88 -17.50 -20.82
C ASP A 71 21.75 -16.39 -19.76
N ARG A 72 21.59 -15.15 -20.21
CA ARG A 72 21.32 -13.99 -19.37
C ARG A 72 20.12 -13.27 -19.93
N VAL A 73 19.13 -13.02 -19.07
CA VAL A 73 17.86 -12.38 -19.46
C VAL A 73 18.05 -11.08 -20.27
N PRO A 74 18.94 -10.13 -19.89
CA PRO A 74 19.19 -8.94 -20.71
C PRO A 74 19.73 -9.24 -22.11
N VAL A 75 20.58 -10.26 -22.24
CA VAL A 75 21.19 -10.67 -23.52
C VAL A 75 20.17 -11.33 -24.42
N LEU A 76 19.37 -12.24 -23.88
CA LEU A 76 18.30 -12.92 -24.62
C LEU A 76 17.21 -11.94 -25.08
N ALA A 77 16.78 -11.03 -24.20
CA ALA A 77 15.78 -10.01 -24.56
C ALA A 77 16.28 -9.06 -25.66
N ALA A 78 17.56 -8.65 -25.60
CA ALA A 78 18.17 -7.83 -26.65
C ALA A 78 18.31 -8.60 -27.97
N PHE A 79 18.71 -9.88 -27.91
CA PHE A 79 18.80 -10.76 -29.08
C PHE A 79 17.45 -10.91 -29.78
N LEU A 80 16.38 -11.22 -29.05
CA LEU A 80 15.02 -11.33 -29.60
C LEU A 80 14.51 -9.98 -30.14
N SER A 81 14.81 -8.88 -29.45
CA SER A 81 14.44 -7.54 -29.91
C SER A 81 15.09 -7.16 -31.25
N ARG A 82 16.30 -7.65 -31.54
CA ARG A 82 16.96 -7.47 -32.85
C ARG A 82 16.32 -8.31 -33.96
N HIS A 83 15.56 -9.34 -33.59
CA HIS A 83 14.91 -10.28 -34.50
C HIS A 83 13.38 -10.09 -34.55
N VAL A 84 12.88 -8.96 -34.04
CA VAL A 84 11.45 -8.67 -33.87
C VAL A 84 10.67 -8.76 -35.18
N GLU A 85 11.24 -8.27 -36.29
CA GLU A 85 10.60 -8.29 -37.61
C GLU A 85 10.48 -9.72 -38.15
N TRP A 86 11.50 -10.54 -37.92
CA TRP A 86 11.47 -11.94 -38.32
C TRP A 86 10.49 -12.75 -37.49
N LEU A 87 10.47 -12.54 -36.17
CA LEU A 87 9.49 -13.14 -35.28
C LEU A 87 8.07 -12.72 -35.65
N ALA A 88 7.87 -11.48 -36.10
CA ALA A 88 6.56 -10.98 -36.50
C ALA A 88 6.04 -11.64 -37.80
N ALA A 89 6.95 -12.07 -38.66
CA ALA A 89 6.64 -12.80 -39.89
C ALA A 89 6.59 -14.32 -39.70
N HIS A 90 6.96 -14.83 -38.51
CA HIS A 90 6.96 -16.26 -38.21
C HIS A 90 5.53 -16.79 -38.03
N ALA A 91 5.27 -18.04 -38.39
CA ALA A 91 3.94 -18.64 -38.26
C ALA A 91 3.40 -18.60 -36.81
N ALA A 92 4.30 -18.70 -35.82
CA ALA A 92 4.00 -18.62 -34.39
C ALA A 92 4.10 -17.18 -33.80
N ALA A 93 3.97 -16.14 -34.63
CA ALA A 93 4.06 -14.75 -34.18
C ALA A 93 3.02 -14.38 -33.11
N ALA A 94 1.82 -14.96 -33.21
CA ALA A 94 0.77 -14.78 -32.21
C ALA A 94 1.16 -15.40 -30.87
N ASP A 95 1.69 -16.63 -30.89
CA ASP A 95 2.09 -17.36 -29.69
C ASP A 95 3.19 -16.63 -28.93
N VAL A 96 4.24 -16.15 -29.61
CA VAL A 96 5.31 -15.38 -28.95
C VAL A 96 4.79 -14.07 -28.35
N CYS A 97 3.85 -13.41 -29.02
CA CYS A 97 3.25 -12.18 -28.50
C CYS A 97 2.39 -12.47 -27.26
N GLU A 98 1.55 -13.50 -27.31
CA GLU A 98 0.69 -13.89 -26.19
C GLU A 98 1.49 -14.38 -24.99
N GLU A 99 2.49 -15.23 -25.22
CA GLU A 99 3.35 -15.74 -24.16
C GLU A 99 4.13 -14.62 -23.47
N VAL A 100 4.74 -13.70 -24.23
CA VAL A 100 5.48 -12.56 -23.68
C VAL A 100 4.54 -11.61 -22.93
N ALA A 101 3.37 -11.30 -23.50
CA ALA A 101 2.40 -10.43 -22.85
C ALA A 101 1.84 -11.06 -21.56
N GLY A 102 1.52 -12.36 -21.62
CA GLY A 102 1.05 -13.14 -20.47
C GLY A 102 2.10 -13.20 -19.37
N LEU A 103 3.36 -13.43 -19.74
CA LEU A 103 4.50 -13.41 -18.83
C LEU A 103 4.65 -12.05 -18.15
N VAL A 104 4.65 -10.94 -18.92
CA VAL A 104 4.72 -9.58 -18.35
C VAL A 104 3.57 -9.34 -17.36
N ARG A 105 2.34 -9.72 -17.70
CA ARG A 105 1.18 -9.59 -16.79
C ARG A 105 1.36 -10.40 -15.50
N ARG A 106 1.77 -11.67 -15.60
CA ARG A 106 2.00 -12.54 -14.44
C ARG A 106 3.12 -12.01 -13.55
N THR A 107 4.27 -11.65 -14.13
CA THR A 107 5.40 -11.10 -13.38
C THR A 107 5.05 -9.78 -12.71
N ARG A 108 4.29 -8.90 -13.38
CA ARG A 108 3.81 -7.65 -12.75
C ARG A 108 2.94 -7.92 -11.53
N ARG A 109 2.09 -8.95 -11.55
CA ARG A 109 1.30 -9.35 -10.36
C ARG A 109 2.16 -9.92 -9.22
N VAL A 110 3.32 -10.46 -9.52
CA VAL A 110 4.28 -10.91 -8.49
C VAL A 110 5.05 -9.73 -7.88
N ILE A 111 5.39 -8.74 -8.72
CA ILE A 111 6.07 -7.50 -8.34
C ILE A 111 5.14 -6.59 -7.54
N ASP A 112 3.91 -6.48 -8.00
CA ASP A 112 2.82 -5.68 -7.43
C ASP A 112 1.56 -6.55 -7.32
N PRO A 113 1.49 -7.43 -6.31
CA PRO A 113 0.26 -8.15 -5.99
C PRO A 113 -0.74 -7.10 -5.50
N GLU A 114 -1.64 -6.68 -6.39
CA GLU A 114 -2.62 -5.64 -6.08
C GLU A 114 -3.65 -6.18 -5.07
N PRO A 115 -3.76 -5.52 -3.91
CA PRO A 115 -5.05 -4.96 -3.54
C PRO A 115 -4.93 -3.44 -3.36
N LEU A 116 -5.90 -2.70 -3.87
CA LEU A 116 -6.32 -1.45 -3.27
C LEU A 116 -6.57 -1.71 -1.79
N SER A 117 -5.69 -1.30 -0.88
CA SER A 117 -6.07 -1.29 0.53
C SER A 117 -7.04 -0.14 0.71
N ARG A 118 -8.33 -0.48 0.69
CA ARG A 118 -9.43 0.41 1.07
C ARG A 118 -9.43 0.51 2.59
N VAL A 119 -9.18 1.69 3.11
CA VAL A 119 -9.28 1.96 4.55
C VAL A 119 -10.51 2.84 4.76
N ALA A 120 -11.49 2.34 5.49
CA ALA A 120 -12.64 3.14 5.90
C ALA A 120 -12.16 4.24 6.86
N ILE A 121 -12.48 5.50 6.56
CA ILE A 121 -12.07 6.66 7.35
C ILE A 121 -13.22 7.12 8.27
N GLY A 122 -14.46 7.15 7.75
CA GLY A 122 -15.63 7.62 8.52
C GLY A 122 -16.67 8.28 7.62
N ALA A 123 -17.56 9.08 8.20
CA ALA A 123 -18.57 9.83 7.45
C ALA A 123 -17.94 10.95 6.60
N CYS A 124 -18.63 11.35 5.53
CA CYS A 124 -18.26 12.49 4.71
C CYS A 124 -18.37 13.80 5.51
N VAL A 125 -17.37 14.68 5.35
CA VAL A 125 -17.29 15.99 6.02
C VAL A 125 -18.10 17.09 5.33
N GLU A 126 -18.72 16.79 4.19
CA GLU A 126 -19.52 17.76 3.43
C GLU A 126 -20.96 17.80 3.94
N THR A 127 -21.49 19.01 4.11
CA THR A 127 -22.82 19.22 4.67
C THR A 127 -23.89 18.58 3.78
N ALA A 128 -24.85 17.88 4.40
CA ALA A 128 -25.91 17.14 3.70
C ALA A 128 -25.43 15.94 2.85
N CYS A 129 -24.19 15.46 3.04
CA CYS A 129 -23.72 14.20 2.46
C CYS A 129 -23.80 13.06 3.49
N SER A 130 -24.52 11.98 3.17
CA SER A 130 -24.62 10.78 4.01
C SER A 130 -23.61 9.68 3.64
N GLY A 131 -22.64 9.99 2.77
CA GLY A 131 -21.67 9.02 2.29
C GLY A 131 -20.53 8.75 3.28
N GLU A 132 -19.77 7.70 3.00
CA GLU A 132 -18.59 7.30 3.78
C GLU A 132 -17.31 7.60 2.99
N LEU A 133 -16.28 8.05 3.69
CA LEU A 133 -14.95 8.30 3.17
C LEU A 133 -14.12 7.02 3.20
N THR A 134 -13.56 6.65 2.05
CA THR A 134 -12.63 5.54 1.91
C THR A 134 -11.31 6.06 1.36
N ALA A 135 -10.21 5.76 2.07
CA ALA A 135 -8.87 6.01 1.55
C ALA A 135 -8.44 4.86 0.63
N MET A 136 -7.96 5.22 -0.54
CA MET A 136 -7.40 4.32 -1.54
C MET A 136 -5.88 4.34 -1.43
N VAL A 137 -5.32 3.39 -0.68
CA VAL A 137 -3.88 3.36 -0.41
C VAL A 137 -3.18 2.37 -1.35
N ARG A 138 -2.06 2.81 -1.93
CA ARG A 138 -1.14 2.01 -2.76
C ARG A 138 0.18 1.84 -2.01
N PRO A 139 0.34 0.80 -1.18
CA PRO A 139 1.48 0.69 -0.26
C PRO A 139 2.85 0.63 -0.95
N ARG A 140 2.93 0.25 -2.24
CA ARG A 140 4.20 0.16 -3.00
C ARG A 140 4.47 1.31 -3.97
N GLN A 141 3.60 2.31 -4.05
CA GLN A 141 3.80 3.50 -4.91
C GLN A 141 3.69 4.77 -4.07
N ALA A 142 4.66 5.00 -3.18
CA ALA A 142 4.73 6.21 -2.35
C ALA A 142 4.71 7.52 -3.15
N HIS A 143 5.02 7.46 -4.45
CA HIS A 143 5.04 8.62 -5.36
C HIS A 143 3.67 8.96 -5.96
N ARG A 144 2.66 8.08 -5.86
CA ARG A 144 1.28 8.44 -6.20
C ARG A 144 0.54 8.80 -4.92
N PRO A 145 -0.01 10.02 -4.81
CA PRO A 145 -0.74 10.41 -3.63
C PRO A 145 -1.94 9.46 -3.47
N ALA A 146 -2.07 8.87 -2.29
CA ALA A 146 -3.29 8.20 -1.93
C ALA A 146 -4.47 9.20 -2.02
N GLU A 147 -5.64 8.71 -2.40
CA GLU A 147 -6.85 9.52 -2.58
C GLU A 147 -7.92 9.07 -1.60
N ILE A 148 -8.63 10.02 -0.99
CA ILE A 148 -9.83 9.75 -0.20
C ILE A 148 -11.03 10.10 -1.07
N VAL A 149 -11.98 9.19 -1.16
CA VAL A 149 -13.20 9.36 -1.95
C VAL A 149 -14.44 9.11 -1.09
N CYS A 150 -15.52 9.81 -1.37
CA CYS A 150 -16.82 9.54 -0.80
C CYS A 150 -17.57 8.45 -1.58
N SER A 151 -18.33 7.62 -0.88
CA SER A 151 -19.20 6.61 -1.50
C SER A 151 -20.50 7.18 -2.11
N ALA A 152 -20.93 8.38 -1.69
CA ALA A 152 -22.20 8.98 -2.13
C ALA A 152 -22.03 10.02 -3.25
N ASP A 153 -20.95 10.80 -3.25
CA ASP A 153 -20.70 11.82 -4.27
C ASP A 153 -19.25 11.72 -4.80
N PRO A 154 -19.04 11.46 -6.11
CA PRO A 154 -17.71 11.39 -6.71
C PRO A 154 -16.96 12.73 -6.76
N ALA A 155 -17.65 13.87 -6.60
CA ALA A 155 -17.02 15.18 -6.47
C ALA A 155 -16.31 15.35 -5.11
N HIS A 156 -16.74 14.61 -4.08
CA HIS A 156 -16.14 14.59 -2.75
C HIS A 156 -14.90 13.70 -2.74
N ARG A 157 -13.81 14.24 -3.28
CA ARG A 157 -12.51 13.59 -3.36
C ARG A 157 -11.40 14.50 -2.85
N TRP A 158 -10.44 13.91 -2.14
CA TRP A 158 -9.31 14.63 -1.58
C TRP A 158 -8.01 13.95 -1.97
N PRO A 159 -7.16 14.60 -2.79
CA PRO A 159 -5.82 14.12 -3.11
C PRO A 159 -4.87 14.33 -1.92
N GLY A 160 -3.77 13.57 -1.86
CA GLY A 160 -2.86 13.52 -0.71
C GLY A 160 -2.38 14.86 -0.12
N HIS A 161 -2.27 15.93 -0.91
CA HIS A 161 -1.88 17.25 -0.39
C HIS A 161 -2.98 17.96 0.42
N GLU A 162 -4.24 17.56 0.26
CA GLU A 162 -5.40 18.12 0.98
C GLU A 162 -5.77 17.31 2.23
N TRP A 163 -5.17 16.12 2.41
CA TRP A 163 -5.48 15.22 3.52
C TRP A 163 -5.23 15.83 4.89
N LEU A 164 -4.17 16.64 5.05
CA LEU A 164 -3.89 17.34 6.30
C LEU A 164 -4.98 18.36 6.67
N ARG A 165 -5.69 18.91 5.68
CA ARG A 165 -6.84 19.80 5.91
C ARG A 165 -8.09 18.99 6.25
N LEU A 166 -8.30 17.86 5.56
CA LEU A 166 -9.39 16.94 5.84
C LEU A 166 -9.29 16.29 7.22
N SER A 167 -8.10 15.87 7.66
CA SER A 167 -7.89 15.27 8.98
C SER A 167 -8.20 16.23 10.12
N ARG A 168 -7.93 17.52 9.94
CA ARG A 168 -8.36 18.57 10.89
C ARG A 168 -9.87 18.73 10.94
N ARG A 169 -10.57 18.64 9.80
CA ARG A 169 -12.05 18.67 9.76
C ARG A 169 -12.66 17.43 10.44
N LEU A 170 -12.14 16.25 10.15
CA LEU A 170 -12.58 14.99 10.77
C LEU A 170 -12.37 15.00 12.30
N ALA A 171 -11.21 15.46 12.77
CA ALA A 171 -10.93 15.58 14.20
C ALA A 171 -11.80 16.63 14.92
N GLN A 172 -12.30 17.63 14.18
CA GLN A 172 -13.24 18.63 14.72
C GLN A 172 -14.67 18.11 14.78
N GLU A 173 -15.08 17.23 13.86
CA GLU A 173 -16.43 16.65 13.87
C GLU A 173 -16.59 15.45 14.80
N GLU A 174 -15.53 14.67 15.04
CA GLU A 174 -15.57 13.52 15.96
C GLU A 174 -15.61 13.99 17.42
N THR A 175 -16.79 14.42 17.85
CA THR A 175 -17.11 14.80 19.21
C THR A 175 -17.05 13.57 20.12
N ARG A 176 -15.86 13.22 20.59
CA ARG A 176 -15.65 12.04 21.42
C ARG A 176 -16.01 12.33 22.88
N TRP A 177 -16.84 11.46 23.47
CA TRP A 177 -17.16 11.48 24.90
C TRP A 177 -16.23 10.48 25.60
N LEU A 178 -15.37 10.98 26.49
CA LEU A 178 -14.32 10.20 27.16
C LEU A 178 -14.72 9.87 28.60
N SER A 179 -14.48 8.64 29.06
CA SER A 179 -14.72 8.31 30.47
C SER A 179 -13.57 8.83 31.36
N ALA A 180 -13.84 9.02 32.65
CA ALA A 180 -12.80 9.45 33.59
C ALA A 180 -11.58 8.51 33.61
N ALA A 181 -11.82 7.21 33.42
CA ALA A 181 -10.77 6.19 33.37
C ALA A 181 -9.90 6.32 32.11
N ASP A 182 -10.52 6.59 30.96
CA ASP A 182 -9.80 6.78 29.69
C ASP A 182 -8.93 8.05 29.75
N ILE A 183 -9.46 9.14 30.32
CA ILE A 183 -8.72 10.40 30.48
C ILE A 183 -7.51 10.21 31.39
N ALA A 184 -7.69 9.55 32.54
CA ALA A 184 -6.59 9.26 33.46
C ALA A 184 -5.47 8.46 32.77
N ARG A 185 -5.83 7.46 31.97
CA ARG A 185 -4.89 6.61 31.24
C ARG A 185 -4.18 7.35 30.10
N LEU A 186 -4.92 8.11 29.30
CA LEU A 186 -4.40 8.78 28.10
C LEU A 186 -3.48 9.96 28.44
N TRP A 187 -3.80 10.72 29.50
CA TRP A 187 -3.01 11.89 29.93
C TRP A 187 -2.06 11.58 31.10
N GLY A 188 -2.01 10.34 31.59
CA GLY A 188 -1.08 9.93 32.65
C GLY A 188 -1.30 10.62 34.00
N ILE A 189 -2.55 11.00 34.32
CA ILE A 189 -2.91 11.69 35.56
C ILE A 189 -3.74 10.80 36.50
N ALA A 190 -3.70 11.10 37.79
CA ALA A 190 -4.53 10.40 38.77
C ALA A 190 -6.03 10.60 38.48
N PRO A 191 -6.89 9.58 38.64
CA PRO A 191 -8.34 9.70 38.41
C PRO A 191 -9.00 10.85 39.19
N GLY A 192 -8.55 11.12 40.41
CA GLY A 192 -9.03 12.26 41.21
C GLY A 192 -8.75 13.63 40.57
N SER A 193 -7.64 13.77 39.83
CA SER A 193 -7.32 15.00 39.10
C SER A 193 -8.26 15.23 37.90
N VAL A 194 -8.79 14.16 37.29
CA VAL A 194 -9.80 14.26 36.23
C VAL A 194 -11.05 14.94 36.78
N TYR A 195 -11.56 14.48 37.92
CA TYR A 195 -12.75 15.08 38.54
C TYR A 195 -12.50 16.51 39.00
N ARG A 196 -11.30 16.80 39.53
CA ARG A 196 -10.90 18.15 39.92
C ARG A 196 -10.94 19.10 38.73
N HIS A 197 -10.24 18.79 37.64
CA HIS A 197 -10.24 19.61 36.43
C HIS A 197 -11.63 19.73 35.80
N ALA A 198 -12.39 18.63 35.75
CA ALA A 198 -13.76 18.65 35.25
C ALA A 198 -14.67 19.59 36.06
N SER A 199 -14.49 19.66 37.38
CA SER A 199 -15.23 20.58 38.24
C SER A 199 -14.74 22.02 38.11
N GLU A 200 -13.43 22.26 38.20
CA GLU A 200 -12.84 23.61 38.16
C GLU A 200 -13.09 24.30 36.82
N ARG A 201 -13.01 23.56 35.71
CA ARG A 201 -13.17 24.08 34.35
C ARG A 201 -14.57 23.82 33.78
N SER A 202 -15.50 23.36 34.62
CA SER A 202 -16.89 23.10 34.26
C SER A 202 -17.05 22.30 32.96
N TRP A 203 -16.33 21.18 32.83
CA TRP A 203 -16.36 20.35 31.63
C TRP A 203 -17.76 19.84 31.34
N ARG A 204 -18.15 19.86 30.07
CA ARG A 204 -19.40 19.25 29.61
C ARG A 204 -19.37 17.76 29.89
N ARG A 205 -20.42 17.29 30.57
CA ARG A 205 -20.57 15.91 31.00
C ARG A 205 -21.90 15.30 30.52
N ARG A 206 -21.88 14.00 30.22
CA ARG A 206 -23.08 13.20 29.92
C ARG A 206 -23.05 11.90 30.70
N SER A 207 -24.20 11.47 31.18
CA SER A 207 -24.37 10.18 31.84
C SER A 207 -24.98 9.18 30.86
N ARG A 208 -24.36 8.00 30.73
CA ARG A 208 -24.88 6.88 29.94
C ARG A 208 -24.62 5.58 30.68
N SER A 209 -25.67 4.79 30.90
CA SER A 209 -25.59 3.49 31.60
C SER A 209 -24.85 3.56 32.95
N GLY A 210 -25.14 4.59 33.75
CA GLY A 210 -24.53 4.79 35.08
C GLY A 210 -23.08 5.30 35.08
N ARG A 211 -22.50 5.60 33.91
CA ARG A 211 -21.14 6.13 33.77
C ARG A 211 -21.17 7.57 33.26
N THR A 212 -20.29 8.42 33.80
CA THR A 212 -20.13 9.81 33.38
C THR A 212 -19.01 9.92 32.35
N PHE A 213 -19.28 10.62 31.26
CA PHE A 213 -18.36 10.91 30.19
C PHE A 213 -18.19 12.42 30.02
N TYR A 214 -17.00 12.84 29.61
CA TYR A 214 -16.63 14.23 29.40
C TYR A 214 -16.34 14.51 27.93
N HIS A 215 -16.64 15.71 27.48
CA HIS A 215 -16.44 16.12 26.10
C HIS A 215 -14.94 16.29 25.79
N ASP A 216 -14.43 15.61 24.76
CA ASP A 216 -13.00 15.60 24.38
C ASP A 216 -12.40 17.02 24.21
N GLY A 217 -13.15 17.94 23.60
CA GLY A 217 -12.71 19.34 23.47
C GLY A 217 -12.39 20.05 24.80
N ASP A 218 -13.14 19.77 25.87
CA ASP A 218 -12.91 20.40 27.18
C ASP A 218 -11.70 19.78 27.89
N VAL A 219 -11.50 18.46 27.71
CA VAL A 219 -10.35 17.71 28.21
C VAL A 219 -9.07 18.23 27.56
N ARG A 220 -9.00 18.26 26.23
CA ARG A 220 -7.85 18.76 25.47
C ARG A 220 -7.57 20.22 25.78
N GLY A 221 -8.59 21.08 25.77
CA GLY A 221 -8.45 22.49 26.10
C GLY A 221 -7.89 22.75 27.50
N THR A 222 -7.99 21.77 28.41
CA THR A 222 -7.48 21.89 29.77
C THR A 222 -6.13 21.21 29.99
N LEU A 223 -5.94 20.01 29.44
CA LEU A 223 -4.78 19.16 29.71
C LEU A 223 -3.66 19.27 28.65
N ASP A 224 -3.97 19.71 27.43
CA ASP A 224 -2.96 19.90 26.37
C ASP A 224 -2.32 21.30 26.43
N GLN A 225 -2.77 22.17 27.35
CA GLN A 225 -2.10 23.45 27.61
C GLN A 225 -0.81 23.19 28.39
N PRO A 226 0.35 23.73 27.96
CA PRO A 226 1.57 23.62 28.75
C PRO A 226 1.34 24.30 30.10
N ALA A 227 1.62 23.58 31.18
CA ALA A 227 1.53 24.11 32.53
C ALA A 227 2.36 25.40 32.61
N GLN A 228 1.69 26.55 32.71
CA GLN A 228 2.32 27.79 33.15
C GLN A 228 2.84 27.54 34.56
N ARG A 229 4.11 27.14 34.65
CA ARG A 229 4.87 27.17 35.91
C ARG A 229 5.27 28.63 36.12
N ALA A 230 4.92 29.10 37.31
CA ALA A 230 5.25 30.40 37.87
C ALA A 230 6.74 30.74 37.79
#